data_AF-W6NAQ5-F1
#
_entry.id   AF-W6NAQ5-F1
#
_cell.length_a   1.000
_cell.length_b   1.000
_cell.length_c   1.000
_cell.angle_alpha   90.00
_cell.angle_beta   90.00
_cell.angle_gamma   90.00
#
_symmetry.space_group_name_H-M   'P 1'
#
loop_
_entity.id
_entity.type
_entity.pdbx_description
1 polymer ?
#
loop_
_entity_poly.entity_id
_entity_poly.type
_entity_poly.pdbx_seq_one_letter_code
_entity_poly.pdbx_strand_id
1 'polypeptide(L)'
;MFPLEGNELWKECVRWLVDMGVLDHRLAPGNSMLEFATMLRDGVLLCRLLNELSPSCIEEKEIQRRPHMSEVLSVLSILSHSESALAKSIRPFPSKLNAALCSTLPLRICPPPEEEAIYRSLQDDVEKVDLDAAIYDISPSKNEEEPQLIYDHIVCRRDSQRRNDVWSSFSPSSKREHCIKELLDTEQNYVEKALNMIINKFYEPLQKVVREIDHKLIFMNITTLWSLHHSFHSDLRHAVLKTLGLNQPSEGRPSSLALGRTVGDVFVQHKDEFIAYGPYCMGLSDSRARILELEKSDPAVKARIHECTASVNDNQFKLQDLLCIPMQRVLKYHILLSVSFEYFRREQSLKGRNLD
;
A
#
# COMPACT_ATOMS: atom_id res chain seq x y z
N MET A 1 19.43 47.76 -11.60
CA MET A 1 19.12 46.68 -10.66
C MET A 1 18.35 45.64 -11.46
N PHE A 2 19.06 44.68 -12.08
CA PHE A 2 18.43 43.60 -12.84
C PHE A 2 18.08 42.46 -11.88
N PRO A 3 16.86 41.89 -11.93
CA PRO A 3 16.56 40.71 -11.13
C PRO A 3 17.31 39.52 -11.72
N LEU A 4 18.03 38.81 -10.85
CA LEU A 4 18.60 37.49 -11.13
C LEU A 4 17.42 36.55 -11.44
N GLU A 5 17.19 36.24 -12.71
CA GLU A 5 16.40 35.07 -13.11
C GLU A 5 17.18 33.82 -12.67
N GLY A 6 16.99 33.42 -11.41
CA GLY A 6 17.44 32.14 -10.89
C GLY A 6 16.80 31.05 -11.71
N ASN A 7 17.62 30.33 -12.47
CA ASN A 7 17.17 29.24 -13.32
C ASN A 7 16.84 28.06 -12.39
N GLU A 8 15.60 28.00 -11.88
CA GLU A 8 15.20 27.01 -10.88
C GLU A 8 15.20 25.59 -11.48
N LEU A 9 16.36 24.94 -11.42
CA LEU A 9 16.66 23.62 -11.99
C LEU A 9 15.66 22.53 -11.55
N TRP A 10 15.15 22.64 -10.33
CA TRP A 10 14.13 21.73 -9.81
C TRP A 10 12.80 21.85 -10.57
N LYS A 11 12.41 23.05 -11.04
CA LYS A 11 11.23 23.25 -11.89
C LYS A 11 11.42 22.67 -13.29
N GLU A 12 12.65 22.72 -13.82
CA GLU A 12 13.00 22.02 -15.07
C GLU A 12 12.91 20.49 -14.87
N CYS A 13 13.39 19.98 -13.73
CA CYS A 13 13.29 18.56 -13.38
C CYS A 13 11.83 18.10 -13.22
N VAL A 14 10.97 18.89 -12.55
CA VAL A 14 9.53 18.60 -12.41
C VAL A 14 8.87 18.49 -13.78
N ARG A 15 9.12 19.47 -14.67
CA ARG A 15 8.60 19.44 -16.04
C ARG A 15 9.03 18.19 -16.79
N TRP A 16 10.30 17.83 -16.70
CA TRP A 16 10.83 16.63 -17.35
C TRP A 16 10.21 15.33 -16.82
N LEU A 17 9.98 15.22 -15.50
CA LEU A 17 9.32 14.05 -14.89
C LEU A 17 7.85 13.92 -15.32
N VAL A 18 7.15 15.05 -15.49
CA VAL A 18 5.79 15.09 -16.03
C VAL A 18 5.76 14.65 -17.50
N ASP A 19 6.67 15.19 -18.31
CA ASP A 19 6.78 14.83 -19.74
C ASP A 19 7.15 13.35 -19.95
N MET A 20 7.92 12.77 -19.01
CA MET A 20 8.23 11.33 -18.99
C MET A 20 7.06 10.44 -18.55
N GLY A 21 5.95 11.02 -18.09
CA GLY A 21 4.79 10.28 -17.58
C GLY A 21 5.01 9.65 -16.20
N VAL A 22 6.08 10.02 -15.50
CA VAL A 22 6.45 9.48 -14.18
C VAL A 22 5.72 10.24 -13.06
N LEU A 23 5.44 11.52 -13.27
CA LEU A 23 4.76 12.42 -12.34
C LEU A 23 3.46 12.95 -12.97
N ASP A 24 2.30 12.76 -12.32
CA ASP A 24 1.04 13.33 -12.82
C ASP A 24 1.09 14.87 -12.71
N HIS A 25 0.78 15.57 -13.80
CA HIS A 25 0.67 17.03 -13.86
C HIS A 25 -0.21 17.65 -12.77
N ARG A 26 -1.21 16.92 -12.26
CA ARG A 26 -2.11 17.36 -11.16
C ARG A 26 -1.43 17.38 -9.79
N LEU A 27 -0.38 16.57 -9.64
CA LEU A 27 0.37 16.39 -8.40
C LEU A 27 1.76 17.04 -8.48
N ALA A 28 2.10 17.64 -9.64
CA ALA A 28 3.35 18.35 -9.83
C ALA A 28 3.40 19.61 -8.95
N PRO A 29 4.43 19.78 -8.10
CA PRO A 29 4.53 20.92 -7.20
C PRO A 29 4.77 22.20 -7.99
N GLY A 30 3.86 23.17 -7.86
CA GLY A 30 3.90 24.41 -8.66
C GLY A 30 4.94 25.42 -8.16
N ASN A 31 5.05 25.61 -6.83
CA ASN A 31 5.88 26.65 -6.23
C ASN A 31 6.64 26.20 -4.96
N SER A 32 6.63 24.90 -4.63
CA SER A 32 7.26 24.39 -3.41
C SER A 32 8.36 23.36 -3.73
N MET A 33 9.61 23.79 -3.55
CA MET A 33 10.77 22.89 -3.66
C MET A 33 10.76 21.83 -2.54
N LEU A 34 10.19 22.14 -1.37
CA LEU A 34 10.06 21.22 -0.25
C LEU A 34 9.10 20.07 -0.56
N GLU A 35 7.95 20.37 -1.18
CA GLU A 35 7.02 19.34 -1.66
C GLU A 35 7.72 18.45 -2.68
N PHE A 36 8.41 19.03 -3.66
CA PHE A 36 9.16 18.27 -4.65
C PHE A 36 10.24 17.36 -4.04
N ALA A 37 11.01 17.88 -3.08
CA ALA A 37 12.02 17.11 -2.35
C ALA A 37 11.39 15.94 -1.59
N THR A 38 10.22 16.17 -0.98
CA THR A 38 9.47 15.16 -0.24
C THR A 38 8.95 14.06 -1.17
N MET A 39 8.53 14.40 -2.39
CA MET A 39 8.09 13.42 -3.41
C MET A 39 9.23 12.51 -3.91
N LEU A 40 10.48 12.99 -3.89
CA LEU A 40 11.64 12.19 -4.31
C LEU A 40 12.28 11.39 -3.16
N ARG A 41 11.88 11.66 -1.90
CA ARG A 41 12.52 11.19 -0.67
C ARG A 41 12.56 9.67 -0.53
N ASP A 42 11.48 9.02 -0.89
CA ASP A 42 11.24 7.58 -0.74
C ASP A 42 11.86 6.74 -1.87
N GLY A 43 12.34 7.40 -2.93
CA GLY A 43 12.92 6.78 -4.12
C GLY A 43 11.91 6.16 -5.10
N VAL A 44 10.60 6.17 -4.80
CA VAL A 44 9.58 5.50 -5.64
C VAL A 44 9.47 6.13 -7.03
N LEU A 45 9.47 7.46 -7.10
CA LEU A 45 9.48 8.18 -8.38
C LEU A 45 10.76 7.91 -9.17
N LEU A 46 11.90 7.72 -8.50
CA LEU A 46 13.17 7.41 -9.15
C LEU A 46 13.15 5.99 -9.76
N CYS A 47 12.55 5.01 -9.06
CA CYS A 47 12.36 3.65 -9.58
C CYS A 47 11.50 3.63 -10.84
N ARG A 48 10.36 4.35 -10.81
CA ARG A 48 9.44 4.46 -11.96
C ARG A 48 10.14 5.08 -13.16
N LEU A 49 10.89 6.15 -12.94
CA LEU A 49 11.69 6.77 -13.99
C LEU A 49 12.69 5.79 -14.62
N LEU A 50 13.41 5.02 -13.80
CA LEU A 50 14.41 4.09 -14.30
C LEU A 50 13.77 2.95 -15.10
N ASN A 51 12.62 2.45 -14.67
CA ASN A 51 11.84 1.47 -15.43
C ASN A 51 11.24 2.05 -16.73
N GLU A 52 10.89 3.33 -16.75
CA GLU A 52 10.48 4.02 -17.98
C GLU A 52 11.65 4.21 -18.96
N LEU A 53 12.85 4.50 -18.47
CA LEU A 53 14.04 4.68 -19.30
C LEU A 53 14.61 3.35 -19.80
N SER A 54 14.53 2.29 -19.00
CA SER A 54 14.95 0.95 -19.38
C SER A 54 14.07 -0.09 -18.66
N PRO A 55 13.20 -0.80 -19.39
CA PRO A 55 12.30 -1.77 -18.78
C PRO A 55 13.08 -2.86 -18.03
N SER A 56 12.77 -3.08 -16.76
CA SER A 56 13.36 -4.13 -15.89
C SER A 56 14.80 -3.87 -15.42
N CYS A 57 15.26 -2.63 -15.42
CA CYS A 57 16.65 -2.29 -15.05
C CYS A 57 16.92 -2.41 -13.54
N ILE A 58 15.90 -2.35 -12.67
CA ILE A 58 16.08 -2.39 -11.21
C ILE A 58 15.09 -3.36 -10.54
N GLU A 59 15.63 -4.33 -9.78
CA GLU A 59 14.89 -5.05 -8.76
C GLU A 59 14.68 -4.14 -7.54
N GLU A 60 13.44 -4.11 -7.02
CA GLU A 60 12.92 -3.23 -5.96
C GLU A 60 13.68 -3.28 -4.61
N LYS A 61 14.72 -4.12 -4.49
CA LYS A 61 15.48 -4.37 -3.26
C LYS A 61 16.76 -3.55 -3.09
N GLU A 62 17.21 -2.77 -4.08
CA GLU A 62 18.49 -2.05 -4.03
C GLU A 62 18.42 -0.51 -3.97
N ILE A 63 17.32 0.10 -3.53
CA ILE A 63 17.25 1.57 -3.43
C ILE A 63 17.21 2.03 -1.98
N GLN A 64 18.40 2.34 -1.47
CA GLN A 64 18.59 3.08 -0.22
C GLN A 64 18.32 4.57 -0.41
N ARG A 65 17.61 5.12 0.57
CA ARG A 65 17.41 6.55 0.84
C ARG A 65 18.71 7.33 0.61
N ARG A 66 18.70 8.27 -0.33
CA ARG A 66 19.75 9.29 -0.43
C ARG A 66 19.17 10.62 0.06
N PRO A 67 19.71 11.20 1.16
CA PRO A 67 19.15 12.42 1.76
C PRO A 67 19.62 13.72 1.08
N HIS A 68 20.38 13.65 -0.02
CA HIS A 68 20.98 14.82 -0.67
C HIS A 68 20.26 15.18 -1.98
N MET A 69 19.29 16.09 -1.92
CA MET A 69 18.48 16.54 -3.07
C MET A 69 19.33 17.08 -4.24
N SER A 70 20.44 17.76 -3.95
CA SER A 70 21.38 18.26 -4.97
C SER A 70 22.04 17.12 -5.76
N GLU A 71 22.37 16.02 -5.11
CA GLU A 71 22.91 14.82 -5.77
C GLU A 71 21.85 14.12 -6.61
N VAL A 72 20.62 14.03 -6.10
CA VAL A 72 19.48 13.44 -6.84
C VAL A 72 19.20 14.22 -8.12
N LEU A 73 19.15 15.56 -8.05
CA LEU A 73 18.98 16.41 -9.23
C LEU A 73 20.13 16.25 -10.24
N SER A 74 21.37 16.11 -9.76
CA SER A 74 22.51 15.85 -10.63
C SER A 74 22.40 14.50 -11.34
N VAL A 75 21.96 13.44 -10.66
CA VAL A 75 21.78 12.12 -11.27
C VAL A 75 20.63 12.14 -12.28
N LEU A 76 19.51 12.76 -11.94
CA LEU A 76 18.36 12.90 -12.84
C LEU A 76 18.71 13.70 -14.11
N SER A 77 19.56 14.73 -13.98
CA SER A 77 20.05 15.47 -15.15
C SER A 77 20.91 14.61 -16.07
N ILE A 78 21.82 13.81 -15.52
CA ILE A 78 22.63 12.85 -16.29
C ILE A 78 21.71 11.86 -17.01
N LEU A 79 20.70 11.32 -16.31
CA LEU A 79 19.72 10.40 -16.89
C LEU A 79 18.90 11.04 -18.02
N SER A 80 18.52 12.32 -17.89
CA SER A 80 17.78 13.03 -18.92
C SER A 80 18.55 13.14 -20.25
N HIS A 81 19.88 13.17 -20.20
CA HIS A 81 20.77 13.22 -21.36
C HIS A 81 21.18 11.83 -21.89
N SER A 82 20.65 10.75 -21.32
CA SER A 82 20.92 9.38 -21.78
C SER A 82 20.27 9.12 -23.14
N GLU A 83 20.87 8.23 -23.93
CA GLU A 83 20.32 7.82 -25.24
C GLU A 83 18.88 7.28 -25.12
N SER A 84 18.59 6.54 -24.04
CA SER A 84 17.26 6.03 -23.73
C SER A 84 16.22 7.13 -23.50
N ALA A 85 16.59 8.20 -22.79
CA ALA A 85 15.71 9.35 -22.56
C ALA A 85 15.48 10.16 -23.84
N LEU A 86 16.55 10.39 -24.61
CA LEU A 86 16.50 11.15 -25.87
C LEU A 86 15.73 10.41 -26.97
N ALA A 87 15.76 9.08 -26.98
CA ALA A 87 14.97 8.25 -27.89
C ALA A 87 13.44 8.48 -27.73
N LYS A 88 12.99 8.90 -26.54
CA LYS A 88 11.59 9.28 -26.29
C LYS A 88 11.22 10.68 -26.78
N SER A 89 12.12 11.38 -27.47
CA SER A 89 11.92 12.75 -28.01
C SER A 89 11.53 13.81 -26.96
N ILE A 90 11.89 13.58 -25.69
CA ILE A 90 11.65 14.53 -24.58
C ILE A 90 12.92 15.34 -24.35
N ARG A 91 12.78 16.65 -24.11
CA ARG A 91 13.93 17.55 -23.95
C ARG A 91 14.62 17.31 -22.61
N PRO A 92 15.95 17.12 -22.58
CA PRO A 92 16.71 16.94 -21.35
C PRO A 92 16.82 18.24 -20.55
N PHE A 93 17.16 18.12 -19.27
CA PHE A 93 17.41 19.28 -18.39
C PHE A 93 18.81 19.22 -17.77
N PRO A 94 19.51 20.36 -17.57
CA PRO A 94 19.07 21.72 -17.84
C PRO A 94 19.11 22.08 -19.32
N SER A 95 18.21 22.98 -19.72
CA SER A 95 18.06 23.42 -21.12
C SER A 95 19.26 24.24 -21.63
N LYS A 96 20.05 24.82 -20.72
CA LYS A 96 21.27 25.58 -21.00
C LYS A 96 22.41 24.99 -20.20
N LEU A 97 23.33 24.31 -20.89
CA LEU A 97 24.53 23.80 -20.25
C LEU A 97 25.56 24.94 -20.12
N ASN A 98 25.95 25.28 -18.89
CA ASN A 98 26.95 26.32 -18.68
C ASN A 98 28.33 25.75 -19.07
N ALA A 99 28.81 26.10 -20.28
CA ALA A 99 30.02 25.55 -20.90
C ALA A 99 31.33 25.85 -20.14
N ALA A 100 31.28 26.60 -19.03
CA ALA A 100 32.43 26.97 -18.21
C ALA A 100 32.86 25.87 -17.21
N LEU A 101 32.07 24.80 -17.03
CA LEU A 101 32.37 23.74 -16.07
C LEU A 101 32.34 22.37 -16.76
N CYS A 102 33.54 21.78 -16.89
CA CYS A 102 33.83 20.35 -17.09
C CYS A 102 34.13 19.87 -18.52
N SER A 103 35.44 19.82 -18.83
CA SER A 103 36.04 19.15 -19.98
C SER A 103 36.36 17.66 -19.76
N THR A 104 35.85 17.00 -18.72
CA THR A 104 36.05 15.55 -18.50
C THR A 104 34.86 14.93 -17.76
N LEU A 105 34.05 14.10 -18.45
CA LEU A 105 32.97 13.16 -18.02
C LEU A 105 32.37 13.24 -16.59
N PRO A 106 31.06 12.89 -16.41
CA PRO A 106 29.85 13.38 -17.07
C PRO A 106 29.17 14.47 -16.21
N LEU A 107 28.60 15.49 -16.88
CA LEU A 107 27.51 16.39 -16.48
C LEU A 107 27.04 16.39 -15.00
N ARG A 108 27.93 16.60 -14.02
CA ARG A 108 27.50 16.92 -12.65
C ARG A 108 27.06 18.36 -12.63
N ILE A 109 25.76 18.59 -12.47
CA ILE A 109 25.24 19.90 -12.06
C ILE A 109 25.84 20.17 -10.68
N CYS A 110 26.77 21.11 -10.59
CA CYS A 110 27.12 21.72 -9.31
C CYS A 110 26.21 22.93 -9.15
N PRO A 111 25.15 22.86 -8.30
CA PRO A 111 24.35 24.04 -8.03
C PRO A 111 25.25 25.14 -7.45
N PRO A 112 25.00 26.43 -7.74
CA PRO A 112 25.72 27.53 -7.12
C PRO A 112 25.70 27.39 -5.58
N PRO A 113 26.73 27.85 -4.85
CA PRO A 113 26.82 27.70 -3.39
C PRO A 113 25.59 28.22 -2.64
N GLU A 114 24.92 29.23 -3.22
CA GLU A 114 23.67 29.82 -2.72
C GLU A 114 22.49 28.84 -2.81
N GLU A 115 22.35 28.09 -3.92
CA GLU A 115 21.34 27.05 -4.08
C GLU A 115 21.67 25.79 -3.26
N GLU A 116 22.95 25.46 -3.11
CA GLU A 116 23.41 24.35 -2.27
C GLU A 116 23.04 24.55 -0.79
N ALA A 117 23.04 25.79 -0.30
CA ALA A 117 22.54 26.13 1.04
C ALA A 117 21.03 25.92 1.18
N ILE A 118 20.25 26.20 0.13
CA ILE A 118 18.80 25.94 0.09
C ILE A 118 18.54 24.43 0.16
N TYR A 119 19.25 23.63 -0.65
CA TYR A 119 19.11 22.17 -0.63
C TYR A 119 19.52 21.54 0.71
N ARG A 120 20.55 22.08 1.37
CA ARG A 120 20.95 21.64 2.72
C ARG A 120 19.88 21.95 3.78
N SER A 121 19.30 23.16 3.75
CA SER A 121 18.24 23.54 4.69
C SER A 121 16.96 22.71 4.53
N LEU A 122 16.63 22.35 3.28
CA LEU A 122 15.46 21.52 2.99
C LEU A 122 15.56 20.11 3.56
N GLN A 123 16.77 19.58 3.76
CA GLN A 123 16.97 18.23 4.28
C GLN A 123 16.34 18.06 5.67
N ASP A 124 16.61 19.00 6.58
CA ASP A 124 16.09 18.98 7.95
C ASP A 124 14.56 19.16 8.01
N ASP A 125 13.99 19.79 6.99
CA ASP A 125 12.55 20.04 6.89
C ASP A 125 11.81 18.85 6.26
N VAL A 126 12.39 18.21 5.24
CA VAL A 126 11.86 16.97 4.62
C VAL A 126 11.78 15.83 5.65
N GLU A 127 12.72 15.76 6.60
CA GLU A 127 12.69 14.74 7.65
C GLU A 127 11.50 14.88 8.62
N LYS A 128 11.01 16.11 8.82
CA LYS A 128 9.94 16.46 9.76
C LYS A 128 8.54 16.41 9.14
N VAL A 129 8.43 16.34 7.83
CA VAL A 129 7.14 16.23 7.12
C VAL A 129 6.64 14.79 7.21
N ASP A 130 5.46 14.62 7.80
CA ASP A 130 4.70 13.36 7.78
C ASP A 130 4.09 13.21 6.39
N LEU A 131 4.28 12.04 5.78
CA LEU A 131 4.04 11.87 4.35
C LEU A 131 2.54 11.69 4.08
N ASP A 132 1.88 12.74 3.56
CA ASP A 132 0.47 12.67 3.21
C ASP A 132 0.24 11.58 2.15
N ALA A 133 -0.70 10.67 2.44
CA ALA A 133 -1.08 9.56 1.55
C ALA A 133 -1.50 10.02 0.13
N ALA A 134 -1.85 11.30 -0.04
CA ALA A 134 -2.20 11.90 -1.32
C ALA A 134 -1.01 12.05 -2.29
N ILE A 135 0.23 12.10 -1.80
CA ILE A 135 1.44 12.15 -2.66
C ILE A 135 1.64 10.82 -3.42
N TYR A 136 1.16 9.72 -2.85
CA TYR A 136 1.21 8.38 -3.45
C TYR A 136 -0.02 8.03 -4.30
N ASP A 137 -1.01 8.92 -4.41
CA ASP A 137 -2.14 8.73 -5.34
C ASP A 137 -1.75 9.05 -6.79
N ILE A 138 -0.48 8.84 -7.14
CA ILE A 138 0.00 8.78 -8.51
C ILE A 138 -0.22 7.33 -8.95
N SER A 139 -1.34 7.11 -9.63
CA SER A 139 -1.80 5.81 -10.13
C SER A 139 -0.64 4.91 -10.56
N PRO A 140 -0.56 3.68 -10.04
CA PRO A 140 0.45 2.73 -10.47
C PRO A 140 0.40 2.55 -11.98
N SER A 141 1.57 2.36 -12.60
CA SER A 141 1.65 1.87 -13.97
C SER A 141 0.76 0.62 -14.11
N LYS A 142 0.08 0.51 -15.25
CA LYS A 142 -1.03 -0.43 -15.58
C LYS A 142 -0.91 -1.91 -15.17
N ASN A 143 0.23 -2.34 -14.61
CA ASN A 143 0.47 -3.69 -14.11
C ASN A 143 0.23 -3.85 -12.58
N GLU A 144 0.18 -2.77 -11.80
CA GLU A 144 -0.04 -2.83 -10.33
C GLU A 144 -1.50 -2.58 -9.91
N GLU A 145 -2.39 -2.25 -10.87
CA GLU A 145 -3.83 -2.12 -10.61
C GLU A 145 -4.50 -3.49 -10.39
N GLU A 146 -3.97 -4.58 -10.99
CA GLU A 146 -4.59 -5.91 -10.91
C GLU A 146 -4.80 -6.42 -9.47
N PRO A 147 -3.79 -6.36 -8.56
CA PRO A 147 -3.97 -6.84 -7.19
C PRO A 147 -4.91 -5.99 -6.34
N GLN A 148 -4.96 -4.66 -6.53
CA GLN A 148 -5.87 -3.81 -5.75
C GLN A 148 -7.33 -4.05 -6.15
N LEU A 149 -7.58 -4.25 -7.45
CA LEU A 149 -8.90 -4.63 -7.96
C LEU A 149 -9.39 -5.95 -7.35
N ILE A 150 -8.49 -6.91 -7.08
CA ILE A 150 -8.83 -8.20 -6.46
C ILE A 150 -9.32 -8.03 -5.02
N TYR A 151 -8.56 -7.29 -4.20
CA TYR A 151 -8.93 -7.06 -2.80
C TYR A 151 -10.28 -6.35 -2.72
N ASP A 152 -10.47 -5.27 -3.47
CA ASP A 152 -11.72 -4.52 -3.43
C ASP A 152 -12.90 -5.35 -3.94
N HIS A 153 -12.69 -6.16 -4.98
CA HIS A 153 -13.72 -7.03 -5.54
C HIS A 153 -14.19 -8.11 -4.56
N ILE A 154 -13.29 -8.66 -3.74
CA ILE A 154 -13.60 -9.77 -2.82
C ILE A 154 -14.00 -9.26 -1.43
N VAL A 155 -13.26 -8.29 -0.91
CA VAL A 155 -13.33 -7.85 0.49
C VAL A 155 -14.23 -6.63 0.67
N CYS A 156 -14.13 -5.64 -0.23
CA CYS A 156 -14.89 -4.38 -0.10
C CYS A 156 -16.30 -4.47 -0.71
N ARG A 157 -16.57 -5.48 -1.55
CA ARG A 157 -17.87 -5.66 -2.19
C ARG A 157 -18.95 -6.07 -1.18
N ARG A 158 -20.06 -5.31 -1.15
CA ARG A 158 -21.26 -5.67 -0.38
C ARG A 158 -22.01 -6.77 -1.10
N ASP A 159 -22.18 -7.92 -0.46
CA ASP A 159 -23.08 -8.95 -0.98
C ASP A 159 -24.54 -8.56 -0.75
N SER A 160 -25.35 -8.74 -1.78
CA SER A 160 -26.82 -8.59 -1.72
C SER A 160 -27.49 -9.74 -0.95
N GLN A 161 -26.77 -10.85 -0.71
CA GLN A 161 -27.28 -12.01 0.04
C GLN A 161 -27.19 -11.75 1.54
N ARG A 162 -28.22 -11.07 2.07
CA ARG A 162 -28.38 -10.82 3.50
C ARG A 162 -28.54 -12.15 4.25
N ARG A 163 -27.61 -12.44 5.17
CA ARG A 163 -27.88 -13.40 6.25
C ARG A 163 -28.94 -12.79 7.18
N ASN A 164 -29.88 -13.59 7.69
CA ASN A 164 -30.88 -13.13 8.67
C ASN A 164 -30.23 -13.00 10.06
N ASP A 165 -29.32 -12.04 10.24
CA ASP A 165 -28.76 -11.71 11.54
C ASP A 165 -28.93 -10.23 11.88
N VAL A 166 -28.83 -9.90 13.17
CA VAL A 166 -29.01 -8.54 13.71
C VAL A 166 -28.01 -7.56 13.08
N TRP A 167 -26.83 -8.04 12.67
CA TRP A 167 -25.80 -7.24 12.04
C TRP A 167 -26.16 -6.84 10.59
N SER A 168 -26.75 -7.76 9.83
CA SER A 168 -27.15 -7.54 8.44
C SER A 168 -28.33 -6.56 8.31
N SER A 169 -29.18 -6.46 9.34
CA SER A 169 -30.27 -5.48 9.40
C SER A 169 -29.86 -4.12 9.98
N PHE A 170 -28.70 -4.03 10.65
CA PHE A 170 -28.19 -2.78 11.20
C PHE A 170 -27.88 -1.77 10.10
N SER A 171 -28.54 -0.61 10.17
CA SER A 171 -28.31 0.54 9.30
C SER A 171 -27.58 1.65 10.07
N PRO A 172 -26.37 2.04 9.64
CA PRO A 172 -25.60 3.08 10.31
C PRO A 172 -26.25 4.45 10.09
N SER A 173 -26.27 5.26 11.13
CA SER A 173 -26.89 6.59 11.19
C SER A 173 -25.88 7.74 11.26
N SER A 174 -24.64 7.44 11.65
CA SER A 174 -23.53 8.39 11.78
C SER A 174 -22.32 7.98 10.94
N LYS A 175 -21.43 8.93 10.63
CA LYS A 175 -20.17 8.63 9.92
C LYS A 175 -19.31 7.62 10.71
N ARG A 176 -19.31 7.72 12.03
CA ARG A 176 -18.64 6.76 12.92
C ARG A 176 -19.23 5.35 12.78
N GLU A 177 -20.55 5.23 12.78
CA GLU A 177 -21.23 3.94 12.58
C GLU A 177 -20.97 3.35 11.20
N HIS A 178 -20.86 4.19 10.16
CA HIS A 178 -20.44 3.75 8.83
C HIS A 178 -19.04 3.15 8.86
N CYS A 179 -18.06 3.79 9.50
CA CYS A 179 -16.70 3.24 9.64
C CYS A 179 -16.67 1.94 10.44
N ILE A 180 -17.44 1.86 11.53
CA ILE A 180 -17.54 0.63 12.33
C ILE A 180 -18.17 -0.51 11.51
N LYS A 181 -19.21 -0.19 10.73
CA LYS A 181 -19.84 -1.16 9.84
C LYS A 181 -18.89 -1.64 8.76
N GLU A 182 -18.18 -0.73 8.10
CA GLU A 182 -17.16 -1.06 7.10
C GLU A 182 -16.04 -1.92 7.68
N LEU A 183 -15.55 -1.59 8.87
CA LEU A 183 -14.51 -2.35 9.54
C LEU A 183 -14.92 -3.82 9.73
N LEU A 184 -16.11 -4.06 10.29
CA LEU A 184 -16.59 -5.41 10.55
C LEU A 184 -17.03 -6.14 9.27
N ASP A 185 -17.71 -5.47 8.34
CA ASP A 185 -18.14 -6.07 7.07
C ASP A 185 -16.93 -6.52 6.23
N THR A 186 -15.89 -5.67 6.15
CA THR A 186 -14.67 -6.03 5.42
C THR A 186 -13.86 -7.11 6.14
N GLU A 187 -13.88 -7.16 7.47
CA GLU A 187 -13.25 -8.27 8.22
C GLU A 187 -13.98 -9.58 7.95
N GLN A 188 -15.31 -9.55 8.01
CA GLN A 188 -16.14 -10.72 7.73
C GLN A 188 -15.92 -11.23 6.30
N ASN A 189 -15.89 -10.35 5.30
CA ASN A 189 -15.61 -10.75 3.92
C ASN A 189 -14.19 -11.31 3.76
N TYR A 190 -13.20 -10.71 4.42
CA TYR A 190 -11.82 -11.21 4.37
C TYR A 190 -11.71 -12.63 4.94
N VAL A 191 -12.34 -12.91 6.08
CA VAL A 191 -12.34 -14.23 6.72
C VAL A 191 -13.19 -15.23 5.95
N GLU A 192 -14.46 -14.91 5.78
CA GLU A 192 -15.46 -15.87 5.28
C GLU A 192 -15.35 -16.14 3.78
N LYS A 193 -14.85 -15.17 3.01
CA LYS A 193 -14.67 -15.31 1.55
C LYS A 193 -13.22 -15.50 1.18
N ALA A 194 -12.35 -14.50 1.42
CA ALA A 194 -11.00 -14.51 0.86
C ALA A 194 -10.12 -15.62 1.45
N LEU A 195 -9.98 -15.66 2.78
CA LEU A 195 -9.17 -16.66 3.46
C LEU A 195 -9.75 -18.07 3.31
N ASN A 196 -11.07 -18.23 3.47
CA ASN A 196 -11.73 -19.52 3.24
C ASN A 196 -11.60 -20.01 1.79
N MET A 197 -11.61 -19.12 0.81
CA MET A 197 -11.33 -19.47 -0.59
C MET A 197 -9.90 -20.00 -0.72
N ILE A 198 -8.90 -19.25 -0.21
CA ILE A 198 -7.50 -19.68 -0.27
C ILE A 198 -7.31 -21.05 0.40
N ILE A 199 -7.89 -21.27 1.58
CA ILE A 199 -7.75 -22.54 2.31
C ILE A 199 -8.49 -23.69 1.59
N ASN A 200 -9.80 -23.57 1.39
CA ASN A 200 -10.61 -24.70 0.96
C ASN A 200 -10.51 -25.00 -0.54
N LYS A 201 -10.12 -24.00 -1.34
CA LYS A 201 -10.13 -24.11 -2.82
C LYS A 201 -8.74 -24.20 -3.43
N PHE A 202 -7.70 -23.79 -2.69
CA PHE A 202 -6.31 -23.89 -3.15
C PHE A 202 -5.42 -24.69 -2.20
N TYR A 203 -5.36 -24.34 -0.91
CA TYR A 203 -4.46 -24.97 0.06
C TYR A 203 -4.70 -26.48 0.19
N GLU A 204 -5.92 -26.90 0.55
CA GLU A 204 -6.24 -28.33 0.75
C GLU A 204 -6.18 -29.15 -0.56
N PRO A 205 -6.70 -28.66 -1.71
CA PRO A 205 -6.59 -29.41 -2.96
C PRO A 205 -5.16 -29.57 -3.45
N LEU A 206 -4.32 -28.53 -3.34
CA LEU A 206 -2.93 -28.58 -3.81
C LEU A 206 -2.03 -29.41 -2.89
N GLN A 207 -2.36 -29.53 -1.59
CA GLN A 207 -1.63 -30.39 -0.66
C GLN A 207 -1.58 -31.86 -1.12
N LYS A 208 -2.54 -32.30 -1.93
CA LYS A 208 -2.63 -33.69 -2.43
C LYS A 208 -1.75 -33.96 -3.65
N VAL A 209 -1.27 -32.91 -4.33
CA VAL A 209 -0.57 -33.02 -5.63
C VAL A 209 0.82 -32.42 -5.56
N VAL A 210 0.99 -31.34 -4.79
CA VAL A 210 2.26 -30.62 -4.61
C VAL A 210 3.07 -31.27 -3.49
N ARG A 211 4.39 -31.35 -3.65
CA ARG A 211 5.29 -31.85 -2.60
C ARG A 211 5.18 -30.99 -1.34
N GLU A 212 5.33 -31.59 -0.16
CA GLU A 212 5.16 -30.88 1.12
C GLU A 212 6.06 -29.64 1.26
N ILE A 213 7.31 -29.71 0.80
CA ILE A 213 8.27 -28.59 0.84
C ILE A 213 7.77 -27.44 -0.02
N ASP A 214 7.31 -27.74 -1.23
CA ASP A 214 6.80 -26.76 -2.18
C ASP A 214 5.49 -26.16 -1.71
N HIS A 215 4.61 -26.98 -1.13
CA HIS A 215 3.35 -26.53 -0.55
C HIS A 215 3.56 -25.56 0.62
N LYS A 216 4.51 -25.87 1.52
CA LYS A 216 4.89 -24.96 2.61
C LYS A 216 5.51 -23.66 2.11
N LEU A 217 6.29 -23.70 1.03
CA LEU A 217 6.88 -22.50 0.43
C LEU A 217 5.80 -21.64 -0.25
N ILE A 218 4.87 -22.24 -0.97
CA ILE A 218 3.78 -21.53 -1.67
C ILE A 218 2.82 -20.86 -0.68
N PHE A 219 2.44 -21.55 0.39
CA PHE A 219 1.40 -21.09 1.30
C PHE A 219 1.93 -20.49 2.61
N MET A 220 3.25 -20.54 2.82
CA MET A 220 3.94 -20.03 4.02
C MET A 220 3.21 -20.46 5.30
N ASN A 221 2.79 -19.51 6.12
CA ASN A 221 2.01 -19.69 7.34
C ASN A 221 0.55 -19.20 7.18
N ILE A 222 -0.05 -19.34 5.99
CA ILE A 222 -1.44 -18.89 5.72
C ILE A 222 -2.47 -19.48 6.70
N THR A 223 -2.27 -20.70 7.19
CA THR A 223 -3.16 -21.35 8.18
C THR A 223 -3.09 -20.68 9.55
N THR A 224 -1.93 -20.09 9.90
CA THR A 224 -1.77 -19.27 11.10
C THR A 224 -2.55 -17.97 10.94
N LEU A 225 -2.45 -17.30 9.78
CA LEU A 225 -3.25 -16.10 9.49
C LEU A 225 -4.75 -16.41 9.47
N TRP A 226 -5.16 -17.54 8.89
CA TRP A 226 -6.56 -17.98 8.89
C TRP A 226 -7.12 -18.14 10.31
N SER A 227 -6.34 -18.75 11.21
CA SER A 227 -6.72 -18.96 12.61
C SER A 227 -6.78 -17.64 13.40
N LEU A 228 -5.76 -16.79 13.24
CA LEU A 228 -5.71 -15.44 13.79
C LEU A 228 -6.96 -14.66 13.43
N HIS A 229 -7.27 -14.57 12.13
CA HIS A 229 -8.39 -13.75 11.68
C HIS A 229 -9.76 -14.31 12.04
N HIS A 230 -9.92 -15.63 12.17
CA HIS A 230 -11.14 -16.20 12.74
C HIS A 230 -11.35 -15.79 14.19
N SER A 231 -10.29 -15.83 15.01
CA SER A 231 -10.35 -15.40 16.41
C SER A 231 -10.58 -13.90 16.52
N PHE A 232 -9.83 -13.11 15.76
CA PHE A 232 -9.94 -11.65 15.73
C PHE A 232 -11.32 -11.19 15.26
N HIS A 233 -11.86 -11.74 14.17
CA HIS A 233 -13.21 -11.42 13.68
C HIS A 233 -14.28 -11.73 14.73
N SER A 234 -14.18 -12.87 15.42
CA SER A 234 -15.10 -13.22 16.51
C SER A 234 -15.07 -12.17 17.62
N ASP A 235 -13.89 -11.85 18.16
CA ASP A 235 -13.75 -10.85 19.22
C ASP A 235 -14.20 -9.45 18.77
N LEU A 236 -13.85 -9.06 17.54
CA LEU A 236 -14.21 -7.78 16.93
C LEU A 236 -15.73 -7.67 16.80
N ARG A 237 -16.41 -8.72 16.31
CA ARG A 237 -17.88 -8.75 16.20
C ARG A 237 -18.55 -8.52 17.55
N HIS A 238 -18.08 -9.21 18.60
CA HIS A 238 -18.64 -9.02 19.95
C HIS A 238 -18.43 -7.58 20.46
N ALA A 239 -17.24 -7.01 20.27
CA ALA A 239 -16.93 -5.64 20.68
C ALA A 239 -17.75 -4.59 19.91
N VAL A 240 -17.94 -4.79 18.60
CA VAL A 240 -18.74 -3.90 17.74
C VAL A 240 -20.22 -3.94 18.11
N LEU A 241 -20.82 -5.13 18.25
CA LEU A 241 -22.23 -5.27 18.63
C LEU A 241 -22.50 -4.66 20.00
N LYS A 242 -21.56 -4.80 20.95
CA LYS A 242 -21.64 -4.13 22.24
C LYS A 242 -21.53 -2.61 22.11
N THR A 243 -20.58 -2.11 21.32
CA THR A 243 -20.35 -0.66 21.10
C THR A 243 -21.59 0.03 20.51
N LEU A 244 -22.35 -0.69 19.67
CA LEU A 244 -23.56 -0.20 19.03
C LEU A 244 -24.85 -0.50 19.81
N GLY A 245 -24.76 -1.14 20.97
CA GLY A 245 -25.92 -1.51 21.79
C GLY A 245 -26.83 -2.57 21.15
N LEU A 246 -26.30 -3.36 20.21
CA LEU A 246 -27.04 -4.40 19.48
C LEU A 246 -27.07 -5.76 20.20
N ASN A 247 -26.26 -5.94 21.25
CA ASN A 247 -26.32 -7.12 22.12
C ASN A 247 -27.39 -6.92 23.20
N GLN A 248 -28.33 -7.87 23.33
CA GLN A 248 -29.29 -7.85 24.43
C GLN A 248 -28.57 -8.04 25.77
N PRO A 249 -28.88 -7.24 26.81
CA PRO A 249 -28.48 -7.59 28.16
C PRO A 249 -29.17 -8.91 28.51
N SER A 250 -28.40 -9.94 28.85
CA SER A 250 -28.97 -11.09 29.55
C SER A 250 -29.50 -10.58 30.88
N GLU A 251 -30.82 -10.56 31.03
CA GLU A 251 -31.50 -10.21 32.28
C GLU A 251 -30.91 -11.04 33.43
N GLY A 252 -30.39 -10.37 34.46
CA GLY A 252 -30.16 -11.02 35.76
C GLY A 252 -28.76 -10.95 36.39
N ARG A 253 -27.77 -10.23 35.86
CA ARG A 253 -26.53 -9.95 36.62
C ARG A 253 -26.17 -8.46 36.68
N PRO A 254 -26.04 -7.87 37.88
CA PRO A 254 -25.59 -6.50 38.02
C PRO A 254 -24.14 -6.40 37.52
N SER A 255 -23.92 -5.51 36.55
CA SER A 255 -22.64 -5.25 35.87
C SER A 255 -21.65 -4.56 36.81
N SER A 256 -21.08 -5.31 37.74
CA SER A 256 -20.06 -4.80 38.67
C SER A 256 -18.64 -4.87 38.09
N LEU A 257 -18.51 -5.17 36.79
CA LEU A 257 -17.27 -5.14 35.99
C LEU A 257 -17.56 -4.56 34.60
N ALA A 258 -18.14 -3.36 34.55
CA ALA A 258 -18.55 -2.67 33.31
C ALA A 258 -17.38 -2.17 32.42
N LEU A 259 -16.17 -2.75 32.53
CA LEU A 259 -15.12 -2.60 31.52
C LEU A 259 -15.36 -3.66 30.43
N GLY A 260 -16.27 -3.36 29.50
CA GLY A 260 -16.35 -4.14 28.28
C GLY A 260 -15.12 -3.94 27.41
N ARG A 261 -14.61 -5.01 26.77
CA ARG A 261 -13.63 -4.87 25.69
C ARG A 261 -14.21 -3.97 24.60
N THR A 262 -13.56 -2.85 24.37
CA THR A 262 -13.81 -1.94 23.27
C THR A 262 -13.23 -2.51 21.98
N VAL A 263 -13.57 -1.91 20.83
CA VAL A 263 -12.93 -2.25 19.55
C VAL A 263 -11.41 -2.12 19.67
N GLY A 264 -10.90 -1.06 20.31
CA GLY A 264 -9.46 -0.85 20.50
C GLY A 264 -8.80 -1.95 21.35
N ASP A 265 -9.46 -2.41 22.41
CA ASP A 265 -8.93 -3.49 23.27
C ASP A 265 -8.73 -4.79 22.50
N VAL A 266 -9.60 -5.09 21.52
CA VAL A 266 -9.45 -6.26 20.64
C VAL A 266 -8.19 -6.15 19.79
N PHE A 267 -7.91 -4.98 19.19
CA PHE A 267 -6.67 -4.78 18.43
C PHE A 267 -5.43 -4.92 19.30
N VAL A 268 -5.45 -4.36 20.52
CA VAL A 268 -4.33 -4.47 21.45
C VAL A 268 -4.10 -5.92 21.89
N GLN A 269 -5.17 -6.67 22.12
CA GLN A 269 -5.11 -8.08 22.50
C GLN A 269 -4.46 -8.95 21.40
N HIS A 270 -4.82 -8.73 20.14
CA HIS A 270 -4.35 -9.54 19.00
C HIS A 270 -3.04 -9.04 18.41
N LYS A 271 -2.50 -7.90 18.86
CA LYS A 271 -1.35 -7.21 18.23
C LYS A 271 -0.12 -8.11 18.03
N ASP A 272 0.17 -8.99 18.99
CA ASP A 272 1.37 -9.83 18.96
C ASP A 272 1.16 -11.05 18.04
N GLU A 273 -0.09 -11.46 17.83
CA GLU A 273 -0.43 -12.51 16.87
C GLU A 273 -0.26 -12.02 15.42
N PHE A 274 -0.48 -10.72 15.17
CA PHE A 274 -0.20 -10.08 13.88
C PHE A 274 1.28 -10.12 13.47
N ILE A 275 2.21 -10.42 14.38
CA ILE A 275 3.63 -10.65 14.04
C ILE A 275 3.77 -11.80 13.02
N ALA A 276 2.81 -12.72 12.96
CA ALA A 276 2.73 -13.78 11.96
C ALA A 276 2.76 -13.26 10.50
N TYR A 277 2.43 -11.99 10.26
CA TYR A 277 2.56 -11.37 8.94
C TYR A 277 4.00 -11.16 8.49
N GLY A 278 4.96 -11.04 9.41
CA GLY A 278 6.38 -10.87 9.08
C GLY A 278 6.92 -11.96 8.14
N PRO A 279 6.92 -13.25 8.57
CA PRO A 279 7.35 -14.35 7.70
C PRO A 279 6.44 -14.55 6.48
N TYR A 280 5.14 -14.26 6.58
CA TYR A 280 4.22 -14.36 5.45
C TYR A 280 4.63 -13.42 4.32
N CYS A 281 4.78 -12.12 4.63
CA CYS A 281 5.11 -11.09 3.65
C CYS A 281 6.51 -11.30 3.07
N MET A 282 7.48 -11.75 3.89
CA MET A 282 8.82 -12.06 3.41
C MET A 282 8.83 -13.19 2.37
N GLY A 283 7.96 -14.19 2.53
CA GLY A 283 7.88 -15.35 1.63
C GLY A 283 7.07 -15.15 0.35
N LEU A 284 6.38 -14.01 0.17
CA LEU A 284 5.48 -13.81 -0.97
C LEU A 284 6.19 -13.83 -2.33
N SER A 285 7.38 -13.22 -2.44
CA SER A 285 8.16 -13.23 -3.68
C SER A 285 8.59 -14.64 -4.07
N ASP A 286 9.07 -15.42 -3.10
CA ASP A 286 9.54 -16.79 -3.31
C ASP A 286 8.37 -17.72 -3.64
N SER A 287 7.22 -17.54 -2.98
CA SER A 287 5.97 -18.24 -3.29
C SER A 287 5.55 -18.02 -4.74
N ARG A 288 5.52 -16.76 -5.20
CA ARG A 288 5.18 -16.42 -6.60
C ARG A 288 6.15 -17.08 -7.58
N ALA A 289 7.45 -16.99 -7.33
CA ALA A 289 8.46 -17.62 -8.17
C ALA A 289 8.27 -19.15 -8.24
N ARG A 290 7.98 -19.78 -7.10
CA ARG A 290 7.79 -21.23 -7.02
C ARG A 290 6.53 -21.71 -7.72
N ILE A 291 5.42 -20.97 -7.62
CA ILE A 291 4.19 -21.26 -8.38
C ILE A 291 4.51 -21.27 -9.88
N LEU A 292 5.16 -20.21 -10.38
CA LEU A 292 5.49 -20.07 -11.80
C LEU A 292 6.45 -21.16 -12.29
N GLU A 293 7.39 -21.60 -11.46
CA GLU A 293 8.30 -22.69 -11.77
C GLU A 293 7.57 -24.05 -11.85
N LEU A 294 6.68 -24.32 -10.88
CA LEU A 294 5.89 -25.55 -10.85
C LEU A 294 4.89 -25.63 -12.01
N GLU A 295 4.27 -24.52 -12.38
CA GLU A 295 3.40 -24.47 -13.56
C GLU A 295 4.15 -24.74 -14.88
N LYS A 296 5.46 -24.47 -14.94
CA LYS A 296 6.29 -24.77 -16.11
C LYS A 296 6.83 -26.21 -16.09
N SER A 297 7.20 -26.71 -14.92
CA SER A 297 7.92 -27.98 -14.76
C SER A 297 7.02 -29.18 -14.50
N ASP A 298 5.84 -29.00 -13.91
CA ASP A 298 4.93 -30.08 -13.53
C ASP A 298 3.53 -29.87 -14.14
N PRO A 299 3.20 -30.57 -15.23
CA PRO A 299 1.89 -30.48 -15.87
C PRO A 299 0.72 -30.87 -14.97
N ALA A 300 0.91 -31.75 -13.98
CA ALA A 300 -0.15 -32.18 -13.07
C ALA A 300 -0.47 -31.08 -12.06
N VAL A 301 0.55 -30.42 -11.52
CA VAL A 301 0.39 -29.24 -10.64
C VAL A 301 -0.25 -28.09 -11.42
N LYS A 302 0.22 -27.80 -12.63
CA LYS A 302 -0.38 -26.79 -13.51
C LYS A 302 -1.87 -27.05 -13.74
N ALA A 303 -2.23 -28.27 -14.15
CA ALA A 303 -3.62 -28.64 -14.38
C ALA A 303 -4.47 -28.47 -13.13
N ARG A 304 -3.94 -28.84 -11.96
CA ARG A 304 -4.65 -28.67 -10.68
C ARG A 304 -4.84 -27.20 -10.30
N ILE A 305 -3.83 -26.35 -10.46
CA ILE A 305 -3.95 -24.90 -10.19
C ILE A 305 -5.00 -24.27 -11.11
N HIS A 306 -5.00 -24.63 -12.40
CA HIS A 306 -6.01 -24.17 -13.35
C HIS A 306 -7.43 -24.65 -12.98
N GLU A 307 -7.59 -25.91 -12.58
CA GLU A 307 -8.88 -26.46 -12.12
C GLU A 307 -9.39 -25.71 -10.88
N CYS A 308 -8.52 -25.52 -9.88
CA CYS A 308 -8.83 -24.73 -8.69
C CYS A 308 -9.29 -23.34 -9.08
N THR A 309 -8.53 -22.64 -9.93
CA THR A 309 -8.82 -21.27 -10.37
C THR A 309 -10.19 -21.19 -11.08
N ALA A 310 -10.45 -22.09 -12.02
CA ALA A 310 -11.72 -22.14 -12.74
C ALA A 310 -12.92 -22.36 -11.83
N SER A 311 -12.74 -23.09 -10.72
CA SER A 311 -13.83 -23.44 -9.79
C SER A 311 -14.31 -22.31 -8.88
N VAL A 312 -13.57 -21.21 -8.77
CA VAL A 312 -13.84 -20.14 -7.78
C VAL A 312 -14.04 -18.76 -8.36
N ASN A 313 -13.47 -18.47 -9.53
CA ASN A 313 -13.44 -17.10 -10.04
C ASN A 313 -13.56 -17.00 -11.57
N ASP A 314 -14.06 -18.02 -12.26
CA ASP A 314 -14.13 -18.07 -13.73
C ASP A 314 -12.79 -17.71 -14.43
N ASN A 315 -11.66 -18.08 -13.82
CA ASN A 315 -10.30 -17.73 -14.25
C ASN A 315 -9.95 -16.24 -14.20
N GLN A 316 -10.66 -15.42 -13.40
CA GLN A 316 -10.35 -14.00 -13.28
C GLN A 316 -9.08 -13.70 -12.48
N PHE A 317 -8.78 -14.47 -11.43
CA PHE A 317 -7.66 -14.16 -10.53
C PHE A 317 -6.74 -15.36 -10.33
N LYS A 318 -5.44 -15.18 -10.49
CA LYS A 318 -4.46 -16.27 -10.32
C LYS A 318 -4.16 -16.48 -8.84
N LEU A 319 -3.75 -17.70 -8.48
CA LEU A 319 -3.39 -18.06 -7.10
C LEU A 319 -2.37 -17.09 -6.49
N GLN A 320 -1.32 -16.75 -7.23
CA GLN A 320 -0.27 -15.83 -6.76
C GLN A 320 -0.81 -14.43 -6.40
N ASP A 321 -1.87 -13.96 -7.06
CA ASP A 321 -2.44 -12.63 -6.81
C ASP A 321 -3.42 -12.70 -5.61
N LEU A 322 -4.10 -13.83 -5.43
CA LEU A 322 -4.92 -14.10 -4.24
C LEU A 322 -4.08 -14.16 -2.95
N LEU A 323 -2.84 -14.67 -3.03
CA LEU A 323 -1.93 -14.72 -1.89
C LEU A 323 -1.45 -13.34 -1.43
N CYS A 324 -1.65 -12.28 -2.23
CA CYS A 324 -1.36 -10.90 -1.82
C CYS A 324 -2.46 -10.29 -0.93
N ILE A 325 -3.67 -10.85 -0.92
CA ILE A 325 -4.83 -10.29 -0.18
C ILE A 325 -4.53 -10.12 1.32
N PRO A 326 -3.91 -11.10 2.03
CA PRO A 326 -3.55 -10.92 3.44
C PRO A 326 -2.64 -9.72 3.69
N MET A 327 -1.61 -9.51 2.86
CA MET A 327 -0.70 -8.37 2.97
C MET A 327 -1.47 -7.06 2.76
N GLN A 328 -2.37 -7.01 1.79
CA GLN A 328 -3.22 -5.83 1.58
C GLN A 328 -4.12 -5.56 2.78
N ARG A 329 -4.71 -6.61 3.39
CA ARG A 329 -5.62 -6.47 4.55
C ARG A 329 -4.92 -5.82 5.74
N VAL A 330 -3.74 -6.30 6.13
CA VAL A 330 -3.04 -5.78 7.31
C VAL A 330 -2.70 -4.28 7.17
N LEU A 331 -2.45 -3.83 5.94
CA LEU A 331 -2.21 -2.42 5.62
C LEU A 331 -3.48 -1.55 5.66
N LYS A 332 -4.70 -2.11 5.73
CA LYS A 332 -5.94 -1.31 5.81
C LYS A 332 -6.37 -1.00 7.25
N TYR A 333 -5.91 -1.73 8.26
CA TYR A 333 -6.37 -1.55 9.64
C TYR A 333 -6.07 -0.15 10.19
N HIS A 334 -4.85 0.36 10.00
CA HIS A 334 -4.48 1.69 10.50
C HIS A 334 -5.31 2.81 9.87
N ILE A 335 -5.68 2.67 8.58
CA ILE A 335 -6.53 3.63 7.86
C ILE A 335 -7.96 3.60 8.44
N LEU A 336 -8.56 2.41 8.54
CA LEU A 336 -9.92 2.24 9.06
C LEU A 336 -10.05 2.75 10.51
N LEU A 337 -9.04 2.47 11.35
CA LEU A 337 -9.01 2.94 12.73
C LEU A 337 -8.81 4.46 12.83
N SER A 338 -7.91 5.03 12.04
CA SER A 338 -7.64 6.48 12.05
C SER A 338 -8.87 7.28 11.65
N VAL A 339 -9.56 6.87 10.58
CA VAL A 339 -10.80 7.51 10.12
C VAL A 339 -11.92 7.39 11.16
N SER A 340 -12.08 6.20 11.77
CA SER A 340 -13.08 5.99 12.83
C SER A 340 -12.82 6.88 14.05
N PHE A 341 -11.56 7.01 14.47
CA PHE A 341 -11.14 7.83 15.60
C PHE A 341 -11.32 9.32 15.34
N GLU A 342 -11.03 9.78 14.12
CA GLU A 342 -11.25 11.17 13.73
C GLU A 342 -12.73 11.57 13.85
N TYR A 343 -13.65 10.72 13.35
CA TYR A 343 -15.08 10.97 13.49
C TYR A 343 -15.53 10.95 14.96
N PHE A 344 -15.00 10.04 15.77
CA PHE A 344 -15.27 10.03 17.21
C PHE A 344 -14.84 11.33 17.89
N ARG A 345 -13.64 11.85 17.58
CA ARG A 345 -13.15 13.13 18.14
C ARG A 345 -14.06 14.29 17.74
N ARG A 346 -14.47 14.35 16.47
CA ARG A 346 -15.39 15.38 15.96
C ARG A 346 -16.76 15.32 16.64
N GLU A 347 -17.31 14.12 16.88
CA GLU A 347 -18.57 13.94 17.60
C GLU A 347 -18.50 14.40 19.07
N GLN A 348 -17.36 14.20 19.74
CA GLN A 348 -17.16 14.66 21.13
C GLN A 348 -17.00 16.18 21.21
N SER A 349 -16.28 16.76 20.25
CA SER A 349 -16.14 18.23 20.11
C SER A 349 -17.50 18.90 19.87
N LEU A 350 -18.35 18.35 19.00
CA LEU A 350 -19.71 18.83 18.77
C LEU A 350 -20.64 18.67 19.98
N LYS A 351 -20.35 17.72 20.89
CA LYS A 351 -21.09 17.49 22.14
C LYS A 351 -20.55 18.29 23.33
N GLY A 352 -19.57 19.19 23.12
CA GLY A 352 -19.04 20.07 24.15
C GLY A 352 -18.24 19.37 25.26
N ARG A 353 -17.75 18.14 25.02
CA ARG A 353 -16.83 17.47 25.95
C ARG A 353 -15.40 17.70 25.47
N ASN A 354 -14.71 18.66 26.08
CA ASN A 354 -13.25 18.71 26.02
C ASN A 354 -12.71 17.42 26.64
N LEU A 355 -12.01 16.63 25.83
CA LEU A 355 -11.17 15.54 26.31
C LEU A 355 -9.81 16.18 26.60
N ASP A 356 -9.59 16.54 27.87
CA ASP A 356 -8.23 16.73 28.40
C ASP A 356 -7.52 15.38 28.53
#